data_AF-A0A1V3WEJ1-F1
#
_entry.id   AF-A0A1V3WEJ1-F1
#
_cell.length_a   1.000
_cell.length_b   1.000
_cell.length_c   1.000
_cell.angle_alpha   90.00
_cell.angle_beta   90.00
_cell.angle_gamma   90.00
#
_symmetry.space_group_name_H-M   'P 1'
#
loop_
_entity.id
_entity.type
_entity.pdbx_description
1 polymer ?
#
loop_
_entity_poly.entity_id
_entity_poly.type
_entity_poly.pdbx_seq_one_letter_code
_entity_poly.pdbx_strand_id
1 'polypeptide(L)'
;MTEYSTSAALADALTGGPLSTSQAAIVPTARRRHILPTAQWGHLATDNLVVPWDGAAASRLTDLIWLRSNLGATWTQLNHATPPSRLLRTQPATQWRRILAAWTALQTWRTVPPLWAAARALTTMPAAQS
;
A
#
# COMPACT_ATOMS: atom_id res chain seq x y z
N MET A 1 -7.65 -19.89 -8.07
CA MET A 1 -7.82 -18.42 -8.09
C MET A 1 -8.42 -18.03 -6.74
N THR A 2 -7.67 -17.30 -5.91
CA THR A 2 -8.19 -16.86 -4.61
C THR A 2 -8.71 -15.45 -4.80
N GLU A 3 -10.03 -15.31 -4.86
CA GLU A 3 -10.67 -13.99 -4.91
C GLU A 3 -10.77 -13.43 -3.50
N TYR A 4 -10.24 -12.22 -3.29
CA TYR A 4 -10.37 -11.51 -2.03
C TYR A 4 -11.55 -10.54 -2.14
N SER A 5 -12.58 -10.80 -1.33
CA SER A 5 -13.83 -10.03 -1.37
C SER A 5 -13.70 -8.60 -0.85
N THR A 6 -12.58 -8.26 -0.20
CA THR A 6 -12.33 -6.92 0.36
C THR A 6 -10.88 -6.48 0.18
N SER A 7 -10.68 -5.16 0.08
CA SER A 7 -9.34 -4.55 0.04
C SER A 7 -8.50 -4.85 1.28
N ALA A 8 -9.14 -5.01 2.45
CA ALA A 8 -8.47 -5.37 3.70
C ALA A 8 -7.90 -6.79 3.67
N ALA A 9 -8.68 -7.78 3.21
CA ALA A 9 -8.20 -9.17 3.10
C ALA A 9 -7.07 -9.29 2.07
N LEU A 10 -7.10 -8.48 1.01
CA LEU A 10 -6.02 -8.39 0.03
C LEU A 10 -4.77 -7.70 0.63
N ALA A 11 -4.94 -6.66 1.42
CA ALA A 11 -3.83 -6.00 2.11
C ALA A 11 -3.12 -6.98 3.07
N ASP A 12 -3.86 -7.76 3.85
CA ASP A 12 -3.29 -8.79 4.73
C ASP A 12 -2.46 -9.81 3.91
N ALA A 13 -3.00 -10.32 2.81
CA ALA A 13 -2.29 -11.24 1.93
C ALA A 13 -1.00 -10.63 1.34
N LEU A 14 -1.04 -9.35 0.94
CA LEU A 14 0.10 -8.65 0.35
C LEU A 14 1.17 -8.24 1.38
N THR A 15 0.81 -8.09 2.65
CA THR A 15 1.78 -7.86 3.76
C THR A 15 2.48 -9.12 4.22
N GLY A 16 1.91 -10.30 3.92
CA GLY A 16 2.47 -11.60 4.32
C GLY A 16 3.80 -11.96 3.64
N GLY A 17 4.18 -11.27 2.57
CA GLY A 17 5.45 -11.49 1.88
C GLY A 17 5.38 -11.29 0.36
N PRO A 18 6.43 -11.67 -0.37
CA PRO A 18 6.43 -11.62 -1.83
C PRO A 18 5.34 -12.54 -2.40
N LEU A 19 4.69 -12.11 -3.48
CA LEU A 19 3.76 -12.98 -4.18
C LEU A 19 4.55 -14.10 -4.85
N SER A 20 4.14 -15.35 -4.59
CA SER A 20 4.74 -16.51 -5.27
C SER A 20 4.47 -16.45 -6.77
N THR A 21 5.25 -17.21 -7.55
CA THR A 21 5.04 -17.38 -8.99
C THR A 21 3.71 -18.04 -9.34
N SER A 22 2.85 -18.39 -8.39
CA SER A 22 1.52 -18.94 -8.63
C SER A 22 0.38 -17.98 -8.22
N GLN A 23 0.72 -16.77 -7.78
CA GLN A 23 -0.22 -15.77 -7.27
C GLN A 23 -0.09 -14.46 -8.03
N ALA A 24 -1.21 -13.85 -8.39
CA ALA A 24 -1.26 -12.50 -8.96
C ALA A 24 -2.33 -11.69 -8.22
N ALA A 25 -2.04 -10.42 -7.93
CA ALA A 25 -2.97 -9.51 -7.29
C ALA A 25 -3.36 -8.39 -8.27
N ILE A 26 -4.65 -8.05 -8.30
CA ILE A 26 -5.17 -6.95 -9.12
C ILE A 26 -5.83 -5.94 -8.20
N VAL A 27 -5.41 -4.69 -8.26
CA VAL A 27 -6.03 -3.57 -7.53
C VAL A 27 -6.47 -2.51 -8.53
N PRO A 28 -7.76 -2.49 -8.90
CA PRO A 28 -8.32 -1.43 -9.74
C PRO A 28 -8.36 -0.12 -8.96
N THR A 29 -7.81 0.97 -9.52
CA THR A 29 -7.87 2.29 -8.87
C THR A 29 -8.73 3.29 -9.64
N ALA A 30 -8.95 3.04 -10.93
CA ALA A 30 -9.88 3.78 -11.76
C ALA A 30 -11.22 3.02 -11.96
N ARG A 31 -12.28 3.77 -12.30
CA ARG A 31 -13.63 3.26 -12.64
C ARG A 31 -13.68 2.30 -13.85
N ARG A 32 -12.55 1.96 -14.48
CA ARG A 32 -12.49 1.08 -15.66
C ARG A 32 -12.39 -0.39 -15.22
N ARG A 33 -13.47 -1.14 -15.48
CA ARG A 33 -13.68 -2.56 -15.12
C ARG A 33 -12.97 -3.59 -16.03
N HIS A 34 -11.98 -3.19 -16.83
CA HIS A 34 -11.30 -4.11 -17.76
C HIS A 34 -9.77 -4.03 -17.60
N ILE A 35 -9.23 -4.68 -16.57
CA ILE A 35 -7.77 -4.86 -16.35
C ILE A 35 -7.37 -6.31 -16.68
N LEU A 36 -8.01 -6.90 -17.70
CA LEU A 36 -8.14 -8.35 -17.81
C LEU A 36 -7.07 -9.13 -18.62
N PRO A 37 -6.03 -8.56 -19.27
CA PRO A 37 -4.94 -9.40 -19.79
C PRO A 37 -3.56 -9.20 -19.12
N THR A 38 -3.40 -8.28 -18.16
CA THR A 38 -2.06 -7.90 -17.64
C THR A 38 -1.69 -8.49 -16.28
N ALA A 39 -2.52 -9.33 -15.69
CA ALA A 39 -2.21 -9.99 -14.42
C ALA A 39 -1.04 -10.98 -14.60
N GLN A 40 0.15 -10.61 -14.13
CA GLN A 40 1.32 -11.47 -14.13
C GLN A 40 1.52 -12.09 -12.75
N TRP A 41 1.90 -13.35 -12.72
CA TRP A 41 2.23 -14.05 -11.48
C TRP A 41 3.44 -13.39 -10.80
N GLY A 42 3.42 -13.29 -9.47
CA GLY A 42 4.41 -12.56 -8.69
C GLY A 42 4.29 -11.03 -8.76
N HIS A 43 3.27 -10.49 -9.44
CA HIS A 43 3.11 -9.04 -9.65
C HIS A 43 1.80 -8.51 -9.09
N LEU A 44 1.83 -7.24 -8.70
CA LEU A 44 0.64 -6.42 -8.49
C LEU A 44 0.33 -5.69 -9.80
N ALA A 45 -0.84 -5.97 -10.36
CA ALA A 45 -1.40 -5.22 -11.47
C ALA A 45 -2.36 -4.14 -10.96
N THR A 46 -2.12 -2.89 -11.33
CA THR A 46 -3.00 -1.76 -11.02
C THR A 46 -3.19 -0.89 -12.26
N ASP A 47 -4.44 -0.75 -12.69
CA ASP A 47 -4.87 -0.08 -13.92
C ASP A 47 -4.01 -0.43 -15.15
N ASN A 48 -2.91 0.30 -15.39
CA ASN A 48 -1.99 0.12 -16.52
C ASN A 48 -0.54 -0.21 -16.11
N LEU A 49 -0.31 -0.51 -14.83
CA LEU A 49 0.99 -0.80 -14.25
C LEU A 49 1.01 -2.21 -13.70
N VAL A 50 2.02 -2.99 -14.07
CA VAL A 50 2.32 -4.29 -13.48
C VAL A 50 3.68 -4.17 -12.82
N VAL A 51 3.73 -4.32 -11.51
CA VAL A 51 4.98 -4.22 -10.74
C VAL A 51 5.22 -5.50 -9.96
N PRO A 52 6.48 -6.01 -9.92
CA PRO A 52 6.80 -7.18 -9.13
C PRO A 52 6.50 -6.89 -7.66
N TRP A 53 5.77 -7.81 -7.02
CA TRP A 53 5.45 -7.72 -5.61
C TRP A 53 6.49 -8.50 -4.81
N ASP A 54 7.63 -7.85 -4.59
CA ASP A 54 8.76 -8.40 -3.84
C ASP A 54 8.61 -8.16 -2.32
N GLY A 55 9.56 -8.68 -1.54
CA GLY A 55 9.56 -8.49 -0.08
C GLY A 55 9.69 -7.02 0.34
N ALA A 56 10.28 -6.17 -0.50
CA ALA A 56 10.36 -4.73 -0.25
C ALA A 56 9.01 -4.05 -0.47
N ALA A 57 8.24 -4.45 -1.48
CA ALA A 57 6.88 -3.99 -1.71
C ALA A 57 5.95 -4.41 -0.57
N ALA A 58 6.03 -5.66 -0.12
CA ALA A 58 5.28 -6.15 1.04
C ALA A 58 5.63 -5.34 2.31
N SER A 59 6.93 -5.12 2.57
CA SER A 59 7.39 -4.34 3.73
C SER A 59 6.93 -2.88 3.67
N ARG A 60 6.95 -2.24 2.50
CA ARG A 60 6.41 -0.89 2.31
C ARG A 60 4.90 -0.82 2.58
N LEU A 61 4.14 -1.84 2.17
CA LEU A 61 2.71 -1.90 2.49
C LEU A 61 2.48 -2.05 3.99
N THR A 62 3.26 -2.90 4.67
CA THR A 62 3.22 -3.07 6.12
C THR A 62 3.52 -1.75 6.84
N ASP A 63 4.56 -1.03 6.41
CA ASP A 63 4.91 0.28 6.93
C ASP A 63 3.80 1.31 6.70
N LEU A 64 3.17 1.30 5.51
CA LEU A 64 2.05 2.19 5.20
C LEU A 64 0.85 1.92 6.10
N ILE A 65 0.50 0.65 6.32
CA ILE A 65 -0.59 0.25 7.23
C ILE A 65 -0.27 0.67 8.66
N TRP A 66 0.96 0.45 9.12
CA TRP A 66 1.39 0.88 10.45
C TRP A 66 1.32 2.40 10.63
N LEU A 67 1.79 3.18 9.64
CA LEU A 67 1.67 4.65 9.64
C LEU A 67 0.20 5.11 9.69
N ARG A 68 -0.70 4.41 8.99
CA ARG A 68 -2.13 4.74 8.93
C ARG A 68 -2.87 4.36 10.22
N SER A 69 -2.71 3.12 10.65
CA SER A 69 -3.52 2.52 11.72
C SER A 69 -2.97 2.81 13.11
N ASN A 70 -1.65 2.77 13.30
CA ASN A 70 -1.05 2.94 14.62
C ASN A 70 -0.68 4.40 14.91
N LEU A 71 -0.23 5.12 13.88
CA LEU A 71 0.23 6.51 14.01
C LEU A 71 -0.83 7.55 13.60
N GLY A 72 -1.95 7.10 13.02
CA GLY A 72 -3.04 7.98 12.61
C GLY A 72 -2.69 8.91 11.46
N ALA A 73 -1.67 8.58 10.65
CA ALA A 73 -1.28 9.40 9.51
C ALA A 73 -2.43 9.49 8.50
N THR A 74 -2.77 10.72 8.12
CA THR A 74 -3.79 10.96 7.07
C THR A 74 -3.17 10.84 5.69
N TRP A 75 -3.98 10.54 4.68
CA TRP A 75 -3.52 10.50 3.28
C TRP A 75 -2.93 11.84 2.81
N THR A 76 -3.48 12.96 3.29
CA THR A 76 -2.92 14.29 3.04
C THR A 76 -1.49 14.41 3.57
N GLN A 77 -1.24 13.92 4.79
CA GLN A 77 0.11 13.92 5.36
C GLN A 77 1.04 12.95 4.62
N LEU A 78 0.56 11.77 4.27
CA LEU A 78 1.35 10.74 3.58
C LEU A 78 1.71 11.15 2.15
N ASN A 79 0.97 12.06 1.51
CA ASN A 79 1.36 12.64 0.22
C ASN A 79 2.60 13.54 0.32
N HIS A 80 2.89 14.09 1.50
CA HIS A 80 4.08 14.90 1.70
C HIS A 80 5.32 14.02 1.88
N ALA A 81 6.43 14.51 1.33
CA ALA A 81 7.70 13.79 1.36
C ALA A 81 8.25 13.62 2.78
N THR A 82 7.89 14.52 3.69
CA THR A 82 8.34 14.53 5.08
C THR A 82 7.17 14.34 6.04
N PRO A 83 7.35 13.59 7.15
CA PRO A 83 6.34 13.51 8.18
C PRO A 83 6.11 14.88 8.82
N PRO A 84 4.86 15.23 9.18
CA PRO A 84 4.57 16.46 9.89
C PRO A 84 5.19 16.41 11.29
N SER A 85 5.85 17.49 11.70
CA SER A 85 6.52 17.60 13.00
C SER A 85 5.58 17.33 14.18
N ARG A 86 4.31 17.73 14.06
CA ARG A 86 3.28 17.43 15.06
C ARG A 86 3.09 15.92 15.27
N LEU A 87 3.11 15.12 14.20
CA LEU A 87 2.97 13.66 14.30
C LEU A 87 4.21 13.03 14.92
N LEU A 88 5.42 13.53 14.64
CA LEU A 88 6.62 13.03 15.31
C LEU A 88 6.61 13.34 16.81
N ARG A 89 6.18 14.55 17.19
CA ARG A 89 6.15 15.00 18.58
C ARG A 89 5.14 14.26 19.46
N THR A 90 4.09 13.67 18.89
CA THR A 90 3.14 12.85 19.64
C THR A 90 3.64 11.43 19.88
N GLN A 91 4.79 11.05 19.30
CA GLN A 91 5.34 9.70 19.40
C GLN A 91 6.60 9.66 20.27
N PRO A 92 6.86 8.52 20.93
CA PRO A 92 8.10 8.31 21.66
C PRO A 92 9.33 8.51 20.76
N ALA A 93 10.37 9.17 21.28
CA ALA A 93 11.61 9.44 20.53
C ALA A 93 12.28 8.15 19.99
N THR A 94 12.11 7.02 20.69
CA THR A 94 12.59 5.70 20.25
C THR A 94 11.98 5.24 18.93
N GLN A 95 10.78 5.70 18.59
CA GLN A 95 10.09 5.34 17.35
C GLN A 95 10.44 6.25 16.19
N TRP A 96 11.04 7.43 16.42
CA TRP A 96 11.28 8.42 15.37
C TRP A 96 12.11 7.87 14.21
N ARG A 97 13.14 7.08 14.49
CA ARG A 97 13.97 6.45 13.44
C ARG A 97 13.15 5.50 12.57
N ARG A 98 12.25 4.70 13.17
CA ARG A 98 11.36 3.79 12.43
C ARG A 98 10.35 4.56 11.60
N ILE A 99 9.75 5.62 12.16
CA ILE A 99 8.80 6.49 11.44
C ILE A 99 9.48 7.11 10.23
N LEU A 100 10.67 7.70 10.39
CA LEU A 100 11.41 8.32 9.30
C LEU A 100 11.83 7.30 8.23
N ALA A 101 12.28 6.11 8.63
CA ALA A 101 12.64 5.04 7.70
C ALA A 101 11.43 4.58 6.88
N ALA A 102 10.31 4.27 7.55
CA ALA A 102 9.04 3.90 6.91
C ALA A 102 8.56 5.00 5.95
N TRP A 103 8.57 6.27 6.39
CA TRP A 103 8.14 7.40 5.56
C TRP A 103 9.00 7.60 4.33
N THR A 104 10.32 7.36 4.45
CA THR A 104 11.28 7.47 3.35
C THR A 104 11.11 6.32 2.36
N ALA A 105 10.86 5.11 2.83
CA ALA A 105 10.63 3.93 1.98
C ALA A 105 9.41 4.11 1.05
N LEU A 106 8.42 4.91 1.46
CA LEU A 106 7.25 5.25 0.63
C LEU A 106 7.55 6.20 -0.53
N GLN A 107 8.71 6.88 -0.56
CA GLN A 107 9.04 7.83 -1.63
C GLN A 107 8.97 7.20 -3.02
N THR A 108 9.47 5.98 -3.16
CA THR A 108 9.45 5.24 -4.43
C THR A 108 8.03 4.98 -4.93
N TRP A 109 7.04 4.86 -4.03
CA TRP A 109 5.65 4.69 -4.43
C TRP A 109 4.98 6.03 -4.75
N ARG A 110 5.31 7.10 -4.02
CA ARG A 110 4.78 8.46 -4.28
C ARG A 110 5.12 8.98 -5.67
N THR A 111 6.27 8.60 -6.21
CA THR A 111 6.70 9.00 -7.55
C THR A 111 6.00 8.22 -8.67
N VAL A 112 5.23 7.18 -8.34
CA VAL A 112 4.50 6.33 -9.28
C VAL A 112 2.99 6.45 -8.99
N PRO A 113 2.28 7.40 -9.64
CA PRO A 113 0.87 7.70 -9.34
C PRO A 113 -0.09 6.49 -9.28
N PRO A 114 -0.07 5.53 -10.24
CA PRO A 114 -0.98 4.38 -10.17
C PRO A 114 -0.66 3.45 -9.01
N LEU A 115 0.62 3.25 -8.68
CA LEU A 115 1.03 2.45 -7.51
C LEU A 115 0.60 3.11 -6.19
N TRP A 116 0.72 4.44 -6.10
CA TRP A 116 0.29 5.19 -4.94
C TRP A 116 -1.23 5.16 -4.76
N ALA A 117 -1.99 5.23 -5.85
CA ALA A 117 -3.44 5.05 -5.83
C ALA A 117 -3.83 3.62 -5.38
N ALA A 118 -3.07 2.60 -5.79
CA ALA A 118 -3.31 1.21 -5.38
C ALA A 118 -3.06 1.02 -3.89
N ALA A 119 -1.95 1.54 -3.38
CA ALA A 119 -1.63 1.56 -1.96
C ALA A 119 -2.72 2.27 -1.14
N ARG A 120 -3.29 3.35 -1.69
CA ARG A 120 -4.45 4.03 -1.10
C ARG A 120 -5.71 3.18 -1.10
N ALA A 121 -6.04 2.53 -2.20
CA ALA A 121 -7.21 1.64 -2.27
C ALA A 121 -7.09 0.47 -1.27
N LEU A 122 -5.89 -0.09 -1.11
CA LEU A 122 -5.60 -1.19 -0.17
C LEU A 122 -5.72 -0.79 1.31
N THR A 123 -5.37 0.46 1.65
CA THR A 123 -5.34 0.94 3.05
C THR A 123 -6.45 1.93 3.39
N THR A 124 -7.34 2.19 2.45
CA THR A 124 -8.65 2.77 2.73
C THR A 124 -9.53 1.60 3.14
N MET A 125 -9.77 1.47 4.45
CA MET A 125 -10.77 0.53 4.95
C MET A 125 -12.05 0.72 4.13
N PRO A 126 -12.72 -0.37 3.70
CA PRO A 126 -13.99 -0.22 3.04
C PRO A 126 -14.91 0.53 4.01
N ALA A 127 -15.38 1.72 3.60
CA ALA A 127 -16.62 2.22 4.16
C ALA A 127 -17.63 1.08 3.97
N ALA A 128 -18.24 0.62 5.06
CA ALA A 128 -19.25 -0.43 5.02
C ALA A 128 -20.21 -0.11 3.86
N GLN A 129 -20.18 -0.96 2.83
CA GLN A 129 -21.13 -0.84 1.74
C GLN A 129 -22.48 -1.16 2.35
N SER A 130 -23.34 -0.13 2.42
CA SER A 130 -24.72 -0.20 2.89
C SER A 130 -25.56 -1.02 1.93
#